data_AF-A0A7Y7DJU0-F1
#
_entry.id   AF-A0A7Y7DJU0-F1
#
_cell.length_a   1.000
_cell.length_b   1.000
_cell.length_c   1.000
_cell.angle_alpha   90.00
_cell.angle_beta   90.00
_cell.angle_gamma   90.00
#
_symmetry.space_group_name_H-M   'P 1'
#
loop_
_entity.id
_entity.type
_entity.pdbx_description
1 polymer ?
#
loop_
_entity_poly.entity_id
_entity_poly.type
_entity_poly.pdbx_seq_one_letter_code
_entity_poly.pdbx_strand_id
1 'polypeptide(L)'
;MIRHFTLFVALWAVSCFLTVAWSKWGILSSIDQQYQQAYTSVTPSKIYSGGVNNDAVSFMLNKIRLELDTLQIDSLVPVLRECRITNISVEPEVTFYSRLFRRLQWELVLNDPHHHLSYAGAAECQINWLNLLGSQFVLCLLIAVTLYYLPHPLTRQETALIAQYQALNWSRADIDALQQLQPDQQQWVQAIANHPKLSAMPLKAIISNIAGHNPCPVSIQKLKWLALAYKCTENPQQSFAVAFDHYATLAFDIPRRVVVIHGITIKLTPTPYFYYLWYALKRQNTETGWVLNPLTTKADHLLAEQLIALMEQHGGHAKAINDLRRNGLMAKKLDQNRNKIKEEITAVLGEDLASAFLFESRRDGASLRYDYRIALSSKKIETL
;
A
#
# COMPACT_ATOMS: atom_id res chain seq x y z
N MET A 1 17.17 -19.21 -3.37
CA MET A 1 18.26 -19.58 -4.31
C MET A 1 17.92 -20.84 -5.11
N ILE A 2 17.67 -22.00 -4.46
CA ILE A 2 17.38 -23.28 -5.15
C ILE A 2 16.22 -23.20 -6.17
N ARG A 3 15.10 -22.56 -5.81
CA ARG A 3 13.93 -22.42 -6.71
C ARG A 3 14.21 -21.64 -8.00
N HIS A 4 15.07 -20.63 -7.95
CA HIS A 4 15.42 -19.84 -9.13
C HIS A 4 16.35 -20.62 -10.07
N PHE A 5 17.27 -21.40 -9.49
CA PHE A 5 18.15 -22.28 -10.25
C PHE A 5 17.38 -23.36 -11.01
N THR A 6 16.43 -24.04 -10.35
CA THR A 6 15.61 -25.08 -11.01
C THR A 6 14.76 -24.53 -12.15
N LEU A 7 14.20 -23.32 -11.98
CA LEU A 7 13.39 -22.67 -13.01
C LEU A 7 14.24 -22.23 -14.21
N PHE A 8 15.46 -21.73 -13.96
CA PHE A 8 16.41 -21.39 -15.01
C PHE A 8 16.80 -22.62 -15.84
N VAL A 9 17.15 -23.73 -15.19
CA VAL A 9 17.52 -24.99 -15.88
C VAL A 9 16.37 -25.51 -16.73
N ALA A 10 15.13 -25.48 -16.21
CA ALA A 10 13.95 -25.91 -16.94
C ALA A 10 13.70 -25.04 -18.19
N LEU A 11 13.76 -23.71 -18.06
CA LEU A 11 13.61 -22.79 -19.19
C LEU A 11 14.70 -22.99 -20.24
N TRP A 12 15.94 -23.19 -19.81
CA TRP A 12 17.06 -23.44 -20.71
C TRP A 12 16.88 -24.74 -21.50
N ALA A 13 16.45 -25.83 -20.84
CA ALA A 13 16.16 -27.10 -21.50
C ALA A 13 15.01 -26.98 -22.51
N VAL A 14 13.92 -26.30 -22.14
CA VAL A 14 12.80 -26.05 -23.07
C VAL A 14 13.24 -25.20 -24.26
N SER A 15 14.05 -24.17 -24.04
CA SER A 15 14.57 -23.31 -25.12
C SER A 15 15.46 -24.11 -26.10
N CYS A 16 16.30 -25.01 -25.58
CA CYS A 16 17.09 -25.92 -26.42
C CYS A 16 16.20 -26.80 -27.29
N PHE A 17 15.16 -27.42 -26.70
CA PHE A 17 14.22 -28.27 -27.44
C PHE A 17 13.49 -27.49 -28.54
N LEU A 18 12.95 -26.31 -28.22
CA LEU A 18 12.25 -25.45 -29.18
C LEU A 18 13.17 -25.00 -30.32
N THR A 19 14.43 -24.67 -30.01
CA THR A 19 15.41 -24.26 -31.03
C THR A 19 15.74 -25.40 -31.99
N VAL A 20 15.90 -26.63 -31.49
CA VAL A 20 16.12 -27.81 -32.35
C VAL A 20 14.90 -28.06 -33.23
N ALA A 21 13.69 -28.03 -32.65
CA ALA A 21 12.45 -28.23 -33.39
C ALA A 21 12.27 -27.18 -34.51
N TRP A 22 12.50 -25.90 -34.19
CA TRP A 22 12.44 -24.80 -35.15
C TRP A 22 13.49 -24.93 -36.26
N SER A 23 14.73 -25.25 -35.90
CA SER A 23 15.82 -25.42 -36.88
C SER A 23 15.52 -26.56 -37.85
N LYS A 24 14.99 -27.69 -37.35
CA LYS A 24 14.61 -28.82 -38.20
C LYS A 24 13.45 -28.47 -39.12
N TRP A 25 12.42 -27.81 -38.61
CA TRP A 25 11.29 -27.37 -39.43
C TRP A 25 11.74 -26.40 -40.54
N GLY A 26 12.61 -25.45 -40.21
CA GLY A 26 13.20 -24.52 -41.18
C GLY A 26 13.98 -25.23 -42.29
N ILE A 27 14.79 -26.23 -41.94
CA ILE A 27 15.53 -27.04 -42.93
C ILE A 27 14.59 -27.81 -43.85
N LEU A 28 13.62 -28.54 -43.31
CA LEU A 28 12.66 -29.31 -44.13
C LEU A 28 11.87 -28.40 -45.07
N SER A 29 11.48 -27.21 -44.60
CA SER A 29 10.80 -26.22 -45.44
C SER A 29 11.71 -25.64 -46.51
N SER A 30 12.98 -25.38 -46.20
CA SER A 30 13.96 -24.88 -47.17
C SER A 30 14.25 -25.90 -48.26
N ILE A 31 14.40 -27.18 -47.89
CA ILE A 31 14.62 -28.28 -48.84
C ILE A 31 13.42 -28.43 -49.77
N ASP A 32 12.20 -28.44 -49.22
CA ASP A 32 10.96 -28.51 -50.00
C ASP A 32 10.88 -27.34 -51.00
N GLN A 33 11.17 -26.12 -50.55
CA GLN A 33 11.17 -24.94 -51.40
C GLN A 33 12.23 -25.00 -52.51
N GLN A 34 13.48 -25.36 -52.18
CA GLN A 34 14.58 -25.49 -53.14
C GLN A 34 14.30 -26.61 -54.15
N TYR A 35 13.72 -27.73 -53.69
CA TYR A 35 13.30 -28.83 -54.54
C TYR A 35 12.24 -28.38 -55.54
N GLN A 36 11.18 -27.68 -55.11
CA GLN A 36 10.15 -27.19 -56.03
C GLN A 36 10.73 -26.22 -57.09
N GLN A 37 11.69 -25.37 -56.69
CA GLN A 37 12.38 -24.47 -57.62
C GLN A 37 13.28 -25.24 -58.62
N ALA A 38 14.07 -26.20 -58.15
CA ALA A 38 14.92 -27.03 -59.00
C ALA A 38 14.07 -27.87 -59.96
N TYR A 39 13.05 -28.55 -59.45
CA TYR A 39 12.16 -29.43 -60.20
C TYR A 39 11.47 -28.70 -61.36
N THR A 40 10.92 -27.50 -61.11
CA THR A 40 10.28 -26.66 -62.14
C THR A 40 11.24 -26.14 -63.19
N SER A 41 12.52 -25.93 -62.84
CA SER A 41 13.54 -25.47 -63.78
C SER A 41 14.10 -26.59 -64.68
N VAL A 42 14.08 -27.84 -64.20
CA VAL A 42 14.76 -28.98 -64.83
C VAL A 42 13.82 -29.88 -65.64
N THR A 43 12.50 -29.86 -65.41
CA THR A 43 11.55 -30.72 -66.15
C THR A 43 11.02 -30.03 -67.42
N PRO A 44 11.43 -30.44 -68.64
CA PRO A 44 10.82 -29.95 -69.86
C PRO A 44 9.43 -30.57 -69.97
N SER A 45 8.42 -29.77 -70.29
CA SER A 45 7.01 -30.15 -70.49
C SER A 45 6.75 -31.23 -71.57
N LYS A 46 7.79 -31.85 -72.12
CA LYS A 46 7.73 -32.80 -73.24
C LYS A 46 8.19 -34.22 -72.91
N ILE A 47 8.69 -34.48 -71.71
CA ILE A 47 9.08 -35.84 -71.35
C ILE A 47 7.93 -36.48 -70.56
N TYR A 48 7.36 -37.56 -71.12
CA TYR A 48 6.50 -38.55 -70.47
C TYR A 48 4.97 -38.32 -70.49
N SER A 49 4.37 -38.55 -71.67
CA SER A 49 2.95 -38.91 -71.80
C SER A 49 2.70 -40.44 -71.81
N GLY A 50 3.73 -41.24 -71.51
CA GLY A 50 3.65 -42.70 -71.40
C GLY A 50 3.71 -43.12 -69.93
N GLY A 51 2.89 -44.11 -69.54
CA GLY A 51 2.74 -44.54 -68.14
C GLY A 51 4.08 -44.75 -67.42
N VAL A 52 4.15 -44.29 -66.17
CA VAL A 52 5.33 -44.38 -65.32
C VAL A 52 5.63 -45.86 -65.03
N ASN A 53 6.67 -46.42 -65.65
CA ASN A 53 7.16 -47.76 -65.35
C ASN A 53 8.15 -47.73 -64.16
N ASN A 54 8.46 -48.89 -63.58
CA ASN A 54 9.38 -49.00 -62.43
C ASN A 54 10.79 -48.44 -62.72
N ASP A 55 11.23 -48.49 -63.98
CA ASP A 55 12.53 -47.95 -64.40
C ASP A 55 12.54 -46.41 -64.35
N ALA A 56 11.44 -45.75 -64.75
CA ALA A 56 11.29 -44.31 -64.66
C ALA A 56 11.27 -43.83 -63.21
N VAL A 57 10.59 -44.56 -62.31
CA VAL A 57 10.60 -44.26 -60.87
C VAL A 57 12.01 -44.37 -60.30
N SER A 58 12.73 -45.43 -60.65
CA SER A 58 14.10 -45.66 -60.17
C SER A 58 15.08 -44.58 -60.69
N PHE A 59 14.90 -44.15 -61.94
CA PHE A 59 15.66 -43.05 -62.51
C PHE A 59 15.38 -41.72 -61.79
N MET A 60 14.11 -41.39 -61.53
CA MET A 60 13.73 -40.19 -60.79
C MET A 60 14.27 -40.21 -59.36
N LEU A 61 14.15 -41.33 -58.65
CA LEU A 61 14.72 -41.49 -57.31
C LEU A 61 16.24 -41.25 -57.28
N ASN A 62 16.98 -41.80 -58.24
CA ASN A 62 18.43 -41.60 -58.31
C ASN A 62 18.79 -40.15 -58.61
N LYS A 63 18.02 -39.46 -59.45
CA LYS A 63 18.23 -38.05 -59.75
C LYS A 63 17.91 -37.15 -58.55
N ILE A 64 16.80 -37.41 -57.86
CA ILE A 64 16.42 -36.69 -56.64
C ILE A 64 17.50 -36.89 -55.57
N ARG A 65 18.01 -38.11 -55.38
CA ARG A 65 19.13 -38.37 -54.46
C ARG A 65 20.36 -37.55 -54.81
N LEU A 66 20.76 -37.55 -56.08
CA LEU A 66 21.92 -36.78 -56.55
C LEU A 66 21.74 -35.28 -56.32
N GLU A 67 20.56 -34.72 -56.60
CA GLU A 67 20.28 -33.30 -56.38
C GLU A 67 20.28 -32.96 -54.89
N LEU A 68 19.63 -33.79 -54.06
CA LEU A 68 19.59 -33.61 -52.61
C LEU A 68 20.98 -33.70 -51.96
N ASP A 69 21.86 -34.56 -52.48
CA ASP A 69 23.26 -34.66 -52.02
C ASP A 69 24.08 -33.41 -52.36
N THR A 70 23.68 -32.65 -53.38
CA THR A 70 24.34 -31.39 -53.78
C THR A 70 23.79 -30.15 -53.09
N LEU A 71 22.63 -30.25 -52.42
CA LEU A 71 22.03 -29.10 -51.74
C LEU A 71 22.87 -28.69 -50.52
N GLN A 72 23.40 -27.48 -50.56
CA GLN A 72 23.96 -26.83 -49.38
C GLN A 72 22.80 -26.36 -48.49
N ILE A 73 22.53 -27.12 -47.44
CA ILE A 73 21.50 -26.79 -46.46
C ILE A 73 22.08 -25.76 -45.49
N ASP A 74 21.87 -24.48 -45.80
CA ASP A 74 22.19 -23.39 -44.88
C ASP A 74 21.04 -23.20 -43.89
N SER A 75 21.32 -23.34 -42.60
CA SER A 75 20.39 -22.98 -41.54
C SER A 75 20.71 -21.58 -41.01
N LEU A 76 19.68 -20.76 -40.82
CA LEU A 76 19.83 -19.41 -40.23
C LEU A 76 20.42 -19.46 -38.80
N VAL A 77 20.32 -20.61 -38.14
CA VAL A 77 20.85 -20.84 -36.79
C VAL A 77 21.80 -22.03 -36.87
N PRO A 78 23.11 -21.88 -36.58
CA PRO A 78 24.13 -22.92 -36.75
C PRO A 78 24.07 -24.00 -35.64
N VAL A 79 22.87 -24.53 -35.40
CA VAL A 79 22.55 -25.59 -34.43
C VAL A 79 22.65 -26.95 -35.10
N LEU A 80 22.33 -27.05 -36.39
CA LEU A 80 22.41 -28.28 -37.16
C LEU A 80 23.63 -28.21 -38.08
N ARG A 81 24.42 -29.28 -38.06
CA ARG A 81 25.59 -29.49 -38.89
C ARG A 81 25.30 -30.69 -39.80
N GLU A 82 25.66 -30.58 -41.07
CA GLU A 82 25.63 -31.69 -42.04
C GLU A 82 24.32 -32.49 -42.00
N CYS A 83 23.31 -31.98 -42.70
CA CYS A 83 22.05 -32.71 -42.89
C CYS A 83 22.15 -33.60 -44.13
N ARG A 84 21.76 -34.87 -44.00
CA ARG A 84 21.64 -35.83 -45.10
C ARG A 84 20.23 -36.39 -45.12
N ILE A 85 19.73 -36.66 -46.32
CA ILE A 85 18.43 -37.30 -46.48
C ILE A 85 18.67 -38.77 -46.79
N THR A 86 18.20 -39.65 -45.92
CA THR A 86 18.34 -41.10 -46.05
C THR A 86 17.00 -41.74 -46.37
N ASN A 87 17.03 -42.96 -46.91
CA ASN A 87 15.84 -43.80 -47.10
C ASN A 87 14.72 -43.17 -47.93
N ILE A 88 15.06 -42.49 -49.03
CA ILE A 88 14.06 -41.94 -49.93
C ILE A 88 13.31 -43.07 -50.65
N SER A 89 12.00 -43.14 -50.42
CA SER A 89 11.07 -44.07 -51.04
C SER A 89 9.89 -43.34 -51.69
N VAL A 90 9.27 -43.98 -52.70
CA VAL A 90 8.04 -43.49 -53.32
C VAL A 90 6.84 -43.95 -52.52
N GLU A 91 5.95 -43.02 -52.21
CA GLU A 91 4.70 -43.23 -51.49
C GLU A 91 3.52 -42.63 -52.28
N PRO A 92 2.29 -43.14 -52.06
CA PRO A 92 1.10 -42.49 -52.59
C PRO A 92 0.91 -41.08 -52.04
N GLU A 93 0.23 -40.22 -52.79
CA GLU A 93 0.01 -38.82 -52.44
C GLU A 93 -0.56 -38.65 -51.01
N VAL A 94 0.17 -37.92 -50.18
CA VAL A 94 -0.18 -37.71 -48.78
C VAL A 94 -0.97 -36.42 -48.55
N THR A 95 -1.99 -36.51 -47.70
CA THR A 95 -2.82 -35.35 -47.32
C THR A 95 -2.01 -34.29 -46.56
N PHE A 96 -2.56 -33.08 -46.45
CA PHE A 96 -1.90 -31.98 -45.73
C PHE A 96 -1.59 -32.31 -44.25
N TYR A 97 -2.53 -32.96 -43.54
CA TYR A 97 -2.36 -33.29 -42.13
C TYR A 97 -1.28 -34.34 -41.88
N SER A 98 -1.21 -35.37 -42.74
CA SER A 98 -0.14 -36.36 -42.64
C SER A 98 1.23 -35.76 -42.97
N ARG A 99 1.31 -34.80 -43.90
CA ARG A 99 2.55 -34.03 -44.16
C ARG A 99 3.00 -33.24 -42.94
N LEU A 100 2.08 -32.58 -42.23
CA LEU A 100 2.42 -31.85 -41.01
C LEU A 100 2.93 -32.80 -39.92
N PHE A 101 2.26 -33.93 -39.72
CA PHE A 101 2.65 -34.93 -38.72
C PHE A 101 4.00 -35.58 -39.04
N ARG A 102 4.24 -35.92 -40.30
CA ARG A 102 5.51 -36.45 -40.79
C ARG A 102 6.66 -35.45 -40.65
N ARG A 103 6.40 -34.16 -40.91
CA ARG A 103 7.39 -33.09 -40.61
C ARG A 103 7.72 -33.00 -39.13
N LEU A 104 6.75 -33.23 -38.24
CA LEU A 104 7.01 -33.33 -36.79
C LEU A 104 7.86 -34.56 -36.42
N GLN A 105 7.74 -35.64 -37.19
CA GLN A 105 8.57 -36.86 -37.10
C GLN A 105 9.91 -36.76 -37.86
N TRP A 106 10.20 -35.60 -38.44
CA TRP A 106 11.42 -35.33 -39.23
C TRP A 106 11.53 -36.12 -40.53
N GLU A 107 10.39 -36.49 -41.09
CA GLU A 107 10.28 -37.01 -42.44
C GLU A 107 10.10 -35.86 -43.43
N LEU A 108 10.99 -35.82 -44.41
CA LEU A 108 10.85 -35.00 -45.61
C LEU A 108 9.81 -35.65 -46.51
N VAL A 109 8.83 -34.86 -46.95
CA VAL A 109 7.88 -35.26 -47.97
C VAL A 109 7.96 -34.25 -49.12
N LEU A 110 8.32 -34.73 -50.29
CA LEU A 110 8.36 -33.97 -51.54
C LEU A 110 7.24 -34.46 -52.44
N ASN A 111 6.38 -33.56 -52.91
CA ASN A 111 5.31 -33.93 -53.84
C ASN A 111 5.76 -33.68 -55.28
N ASP A 112 5.45 -34.64 -56.15
CA ASP A 112 5.55 -34.50 -57.59
C ASP A 112 4.21 -33.97 -58.14
N PRO A 113 4.14 -32.71 -58.58
CA PRO A 113 2.89 -32.12 -59.07
C PRO A 113 2.39 -32.74 -60.38
N HIS A 114 3.22 -33.52 -61.10
CA HIS A 114 2.88 -34.05 -62.42
C HIS A 114 2.52 -35.55 -62.41
N HIS A 115 3.08 -36.32 -61.47
CA HIS A 115 2.90 -37.78 -61.45
C HIS A 115 2.00 -38.30 -60.31
N HIS A 116 1.43 -37.42 -59.47
CA HIS A 116 0.68 -37.81 -58.26
C HIS A 116 1.48 -38.75 -57.34
N LEU A 117 2.80 -38.59 -57.33
CA LEU A 117 3.72 -39.35 -56.48
C LEU A 117 4.24 -38.44 -55.36
N SER A 118 4.43 -39.01 -54.18
CA SER A 118 5.15 -38.36 -53.07
C SER A 118 6.44 -39.12 -52.80
N TYR A 119 7.53 -38.40 -52.56
CA TYR A 119 8.79 -38.97 -52.11
C TYR A 119 8.93 -38.68 -50.62
N ALA A 120 9.07 -39.73 -49.82
CA ALA A 120 9.29 -39.63 -48.39
C ALA A 120 10.73 -40.06 -48.04
N GLY A 121 11.41 -39.33 -47.18
CA GLY A 121 12.76 -39.67 -46.70
C GLY A 121 13.03 -39.11 -45.30
N ALA A 122 13.97 -39.71 -44.57
CA ALA A 122 14.34 -39.26 -43.23
C ALA A 122 15.47 -38.22 -43.30
N ALA A 123 15.33 -37.10 -42.58
CA ALA A 123 16.39 -36.10 -42.47
C ALA A 123 17.29 -36.38 -41.26
N GLU A 124 18.48 -36.92 -41.52
CA GLU A 124 19.52 -37.16 -40.52
C GLU A 124 20.45 -35.93 -40.45
N CYS A 125 20.32 -35.13 -39.39
CA CYS A 125 21.19 -33.98 -39.14
C CYS A 125 22.01 -34.20 -37.87
N GLN A 126 23.29 -33.84 -37.90
CA GLN A 126 24.10 -33.81 -36.69
C GLN A 126 23.81 -32.53 -35.90
N ILE A 127 23.61 -32.64 -34.58
CA ILE A 127 23.38 -31.48 -33.72
C ILE A 127 24.73 -30.95 -33.25
N ASN A 128 25.01 -29.67 -33.50
CA ASN A 128 26.12 -28.98 -32.88
C ASN A 128 25.75 -28.61 -31.43
N TRP A 129 25.94 -29.57 -30.53
CA TRP A 129 25.61 -29.45 -29.11
C TRP A 129 26.26 -28.24 -28.44
N LEU A 130 27.49 -27.89 -28.82
CA LEU A 130 28.20 -26.76 -28.22
C LEU A 130 27.51 -25.44 -28.56
N ASN A 131 27.16 -25.24 -29.83
CA ASN A 131 26.42 -24.05 -30.26
C ASN A 131 25.03 -23.99 -29.64
N LEU A 132 24.30 -25.10 -29.64
CA LEU A 132 22.96 -25.17 -29.05
C LEU A 132 22.98 -24.81 -27.56
N LEU A 133 23.78 -25.53 -26.77
CA LEU A 133 23.82 -25.33 -25.32
C LEU A 133 24.36 -23.92 -24.97
N GLY A 134 25.43 -23.49 -25.65
CA GLY A 134 26.04 -22.19 -25.44
C GLY A 134 25.12 -21.02 -25.80
N SER A 135 24.51 -21.03 -26.98
CA SER A 135 23.65 -19.93 -27.43
C SER A 135 22.41 -19.79 -26.54
N GLN A 136 21.79 -20.91 -26.18
CA GLN A 136 20.60 -20.90 -25.32
C GLN A 136 20.95 -20.52 -23.88
N PHE A 137 22.13 -20.89 -23.39
CA PHE A 137 22.57 -20.47 -22.06
C PHE A 137 22.74 -18.95 -21.98
N VAL A 138 23.41 -18.36 -22.98
CA VAL A 138 23.60 -16.90 -23.06
C VAL A 138 22.25 -16.18 -23.16
N LEU A 139 21.32 -16.68 -23.98
CA LEU A 139 19.97 -16.11 -24.09
C LEU A 139 19.22 -16.16 -22.75
N CYS A 140 19.19 -17.31 -22.08
CA CYS A 140 18.53 -17.44 -20.79
C CYS A 140 19.18 -16.55 -19.72
N LEU A 141 20.52 -16.40 -19.74
CA LEU A 141 21.24 -15.51 -18.84
C LEU A 141 20.85 -14.05 -19.05
N LEU A 142 20.79 -13.58 -20.30
CA LEU A 142 20.38 -12.21 -20.64
C LEU A 142 18.95 -11.92 -20.16
N ILE A 143 18.02 -12.88 -20.36
CA ILE A 143 16.64 -12.75 -19.87
C ILE A 143 16.63 -12.67 -18.34
N ALA A 144 17.39 -13.53 -17.64
CA ALA A 144 17.46 -13.53 -16.18
C ALA A 144 18.02 -12.21 -15.62
N VAL A 145 19.08 -11.68 -16.24
CA VAL A 145 19.67 -10.38 -15.87
C VAL A 145 18.65 -9.24 -16.09
N THR A 146 17.96 -9.24 -17.23
CA THR A 146 16.94 -8.22 -17.53
C THR A 146 15.80 -8.23 -16.53
N LEU A 147 15.30 -9.43 -16.18
CA LEU A 147 14.25 -9.60 -15.18
C LEU A 147 14.70 -9.23 -13.76
N TYR A 148 16.00 -9.39 -13.44
CA TYR A 148 16.56 -9.00 -12.14
C TYR A 148 16.64 -7.47 -11.99
N TYR A 149 16.98 -6.75 -13.04
CA TYR A 149 17.05 -5.29 -13.04
C TYR A 149 15.70 -4.60 -13.32
N LEU A 150 14.68 -5.36 -13.76
CA LEU A 150 13.34 -4.80 -13.89
C LEU A 150 12.76 -4.50 -12.50
N PRO A 151 12.22 -3.29 -12.27
CA PRO A 151 11.54 -2.99 -11.02
C PRO A 151 10.39 -3.99 -10.81
N HIS A 152 10.20 -4.41 -9.56
CA HIS A 152 9.12 -5.34 -9.23
C HIS A 152 7.77 -4.76 -9.67
N PRO A 153 6.90 -5.59 -10.28
CA PRO A 153 5.58 -5.13 -10.68
C PRO A 153 4.81 -4.68 -9.43
N LEU A 154 4.30 -3.45 -9.47
CA LEU A 154 3.49 -2.90 -8.40
C LEU A 154 2.31 -3.83 -8.10
N THR A 155 2.11 -4.14 -6.83
CA THR A 155 0.95 -4.91 -6.38
C THR A 155 -0.34 -4.10 -6.56
N ARG A 156 -1.49 -4.78 -6.65
CA ARG A 156 -2.80 -4.10 -6.76
C ARG A 156 -3.06 -3.13 -5.61
N GLN A 157 -2.60 -3.46 -4.40
CA GLN A 157 -2.72 -2.61 -3.23
C GLN A 157 -1.86 -1.35 -3.38
N GLU A 158 -0.60 -1.47 -3.78
CA GLU A 158 0.27 -0.32 -4.04
C GLU A 158 -0.29 0.58 -5.14
N THR A 159 -0.83 0.01 -6.23
CA THR A 159 -1.47 0.82 -7.28
C THR A 159 -2.70 1.58 -6.79
N ALA A 160 -3.55 0.94 -5.97
CA ALA A 160 -4.73 1.60 -5.41
C ALA A 160 -4.34 2.72 -4.44
N LEU A 161 -3.29 2.49 -3.66
CA LEU A 161 -2.77 3.41 -2.66
C LEU A 161 -2.06 4.60 -3.32
N ILE A 162 -1.28 4.37 -4.38
CA ILE A 162 -0.72 5.44 -5.23
C ILE A 162 -1.85 6.26 -5.88
N ALA A 163 -2.89 5.61 -6.41
CA ALA A 163 -4.04 6.33 -7.00
C ALA A 163 -4.78 7.19 -5.96
N GLN A 164 -4.96 6.69 -4.73
CA GLN A 164 -5.51 7.47 -3.63
C GLN A 164 -4.63 8.68 -3.29
N TYR A 165 -3.31 8.51 -3.27
CA TYR A 165 -2.37 9.60 -2.97
C TYR A 165 -2.28 10.64 -4.09
N GLN A 166 -2.39 10.21 -5.34
CA GLN A 166 -2.51 11.12 -6.48
C GLN A 166 -3.79 11.95 -6.41
N ALA A 167 -4.92 11.35 -5.97
CA ALA A 167 -6.17 12.09 -5.74
C ALA A 167 -6.04 13.15 -4.62
N LEU A 168 -5.09 12.97 -3.70
CA LEU A 168 -4.77 13.93 -2.64
C LEU A 168 -3.67 14.94 -3.05
N ASN A 169 -3.26 14.97 -4.32
CA ASN A 169 -2.18 15.83 -4.86
C ASN A 169 -0.81 15.63 -4.19
N TRP A 170 -0.48 14.40 -3.76
CA TRP A 170 0.80 14.12 -3.13
C TRP A 170 1.92 13.99 -4.16
N SER A 171 3.12 14.51 -3.84
CA SER A 171 4.27 14.39 -4.72
C SER A 171 4.87 12.98 -4.65
N ARG A 172 5.64 12.60 -5.67
CA ARG A 172 6.33 11.30 -5.68
C ARG A 172 7.30 11.16 -4.50
N ALA A 173 8.01 12.23 -4.16
CA ALA A 173 8.93 12.25 -3.03
C ALA A 173 8.22 11.99 -1.69
N ASP A 174 6.98 12.45 -1.53
CA ASP A 174 6.20 12.18 -0.32
C ASP A 174 5.78 10.71 -0.22
N ILE A 175 5.43 10.10 -1.35
CA ILE A 175 5.09 8.67 -1.43
C ILE A 175 6.32 7.82 -1.09
N ASP A 176 7.48 8.16 -1.64
CA ASP A 176 8.73 7.45 -1.37
C ASP A 176 9.13 7.59 0.11
N ALA A 177 8.95 8.78 0.72
CA ALA A 177 9.17 9.00 2.15
C ALA A 177 8.21 8.19 3.03
N LEU A 178 6.95 8.05 2.62
CA LEU A 178 5.96 7.22 3.30
C LEU A 178 6.33 5.73 3.26
N GLN A 179 6.86 5.25 2.13
CA GLN A 179 7.30 3.86 1.99
C GLN A 179 8.49 3.50 2.91
N GLN A 180 9.27 4.49 3.36
CA GLN A 180 10.33 4.29 4.34
C GLN A 180 9.81 4.13 5.78
N LEU A 181 8.56 4.50 6.05
CA LEU A 181 7.94 4.34 7.36
C LEU A 181 7.51 2.89 7.62
N GLN A 182 7.43 2.51 8.90
CA GLN A 182 6.87 1.22 9.31
C GLN A 182 5.39 1.10 8.91
N PRO A 183 4.85 -0.12 8.68
CA PRO A 183 3.46 -0.31 8.29
C PRO A 183 2.44 0.38 9.21
N ASP A 184 2.67 0.35 10.52
CA ASP A 184 1.81 1.03 11.50
C ASP A 184 1.86 2.56 11.32
N GLN A 185 3.04 3.13 11.10
CA GLN A 185 3.21 4.56 10.84
C GLN A 185 2.56 4.98 9.51
N GLN A 186 2.57 4.11 8.50
CA GLN A 186 1.86 4.36 7.24
C GLN A 186 0.35 4.45 7.46
N GLN A 187 -0.22 3.59 8.31
CA GLN A 187 -1.63 3.66 8.70
C GLN A 187 -1.96 4.97 9.42
N TRP A 188 -1.05 5.49 10.25
CA TRP A 188 -1.24 6.79 10.90
C TRP A 188 -1.36 7.93 9.88
N VAL A 189 -0.42 7.98 8.93
CA VAL A 189 -0.40 9.00 7.88
C VAL A 189 -1.71 8.95 7.10
N GLN A 190 -2.19 7.75 6.74
CA GLN A 190 -3.47 7.57 6.06
C GLN A 190 -4.66 8.03 6.91
N ALA A 191 -4.71 7.67 8.20
CA ALA A 191 -5.79 8.06 9.10
C ALA A 191 -5.87 9.60 9.27
N ILE A 192 -4.73 10.27 9.36
CA ILE A 192 -4.64 11.73 9.48
C ILE A 192 -5.00 12.40 8.15
N ALA A 193 -4.46 11.91 7.03
CA ALA A 193 -4.72 12.45 5.70
C ALA A 193 -6.20 12.38 5.30
N ASN A 194 -6.88 11.28 5.66
CA ASN A 194 -8.29 11.08 5.38
C ASN A 194 -9.20 11.82 6.37
N HIS A 195 -8.66 12.44 7.43
CA HIS A 195 -9.46 13.15 8.42
C HIS A 195 -9.84 14.55 7.91
N PRO A 196 -11.14 14.89 7.77
CA PRO A 196 -11.58 16.11 7.08
C PRO A 196 -11.01 17.42 7.65
N LYS A 197 -10.79 17.49 8.97
CA LYS A 197 -10.25 18.68 9.65
C LYS A 197 -8.72 18.79 9.61
N LEU A 198 -8.03 17.73 9.20
CA LEU A 198 -6.56 17.65 9.16
C LEU A 198 -6.00 17.63 7.73
N SER A 199 -6.87 17.64 6.72
CA SER A 199 -6.50 17.68 5.30
C SER A 199 -5.65 18.89 4.92
N ALA A 200 -5.76 20.00 5.66
CA ALA A 200 -4.97 21.20 5.47
C ALA A 200 -3.55 21.10 6.09
N MET A 201 -3.24 20.04 6.84
CA MET A 201 -1.92 19.88 7.44
C MET A 201 -0.91 19.40 6.37
N PRO A 202 0.26 20.05 6.23
CA PRO A 202 1.26 19.65 5.25
C PRO A 202 1.74 18.22 5.50
N LEU A 203 1.68 17.38 4.46
CA LEU A 203 2.04 15.97 4.56
C LEU A 203 3.49 15.75 5.03
N LYS A 204 4.43 16.55 4.52
CA LYS A 204 5.82 16.51 4.98
C LYS A 204 5.94 16.73 6.49
N ALA A 205 5.09 17.60 7.05
CA ALA A 205 5.02 17.80 8.50
C ALA A 205 4.41 16.57 9.20
N ILE A 206 3.37 15.96 8.65
CA ILE A 206 2.78 14.71 9.18
C ILE A 206 3.85 13.60 9.23
N ILE A 207 4.53 13.32 8.12
CA ILE A 207 5.53 12.25 8.00
C ILE A 207 6.69 12.49 8.97
N SER A 208 7.25 13.71 8.99
CA SER A 208 8.39 14.04 9.86
C SER A 208 8.05 13.93 11.35
N ASN A 209 6.86 14.36 11.77
CA ASN A 209 6.45 14.22 13.17
C ASN A 209 6.21 12.75 13.53
N ILE A 210 5.54 11.97 12.67
CA ILE A 210 5.29 10.53 12.94
C ILE A 210 6.58 9.73 13.02
N ALA A 211 7.56 10.03 12.16
CA ALA A 211 8.87 9.37 12.19
C ALA A 211 9.59 9.56 13.55
N GLY A 212 9.33 10.68 14.25
CA GLY A 212 9.90 10.97 15.56
C GLY A 212 9.17 10.33 16.75
N HIS A 213 7.99 9.73 16.55
CA HIS A 213 7.19 9.14 17.62
C HIS A 213 7.24 7.60 17.58
N ASN A 214 7.23 6.98 18.76
CA ASN A 214 7.13 5.53 18.87
C ASN A 214 5.77 5.03 18.34
N PRO A 215 5.75 3.91 17.61
CA PRO A 215 4.51 3.34 17.09
C PRO A 215 3.57 2.98 18.26
N CYS A 216 2.35 3.49 18.17
CA CYS A 216 1.27 3.32 19.13
C CYS A 216 -0.04 3.19 18.30
N PRO A 217 -1.11 2.58 18.80
CA PRO A 217 -2.38 2.61 18.07
C PRO A 217 -2.90 4.05 17.96
N VAL A 218 -3.24 4.52 16.75
CA VAL A 218 -3.98 5.78 16.59
C VAL A 218 -5.39 5.56 17.08
N SER A 219 -5.70 6.08 18.26
CA SER A 219 -7.08 6.11 18.72
C SER A 219 -7.83 7.29 18.10
N ILE A 220 -9.14 7.14 17.96
CA ILE A 220 -10.05 8.22 17.54
C ILE A 220 -9.88 9.46 18.45
N GLN A 221 -9.60 9.24 19.74
CA GLN A 221 -9.40 10.33 20.69
C GLN A 221 -8.13 11.14 20.42
N LYS A 222 -7.02 10.47 20.04
CA LYS A 222 -5.79 11.17 19.61
C LYS A 222 -6.00 12.00 18.36
N LEU A 223 -6.74 11.48 17.37
CA LEU A 223 -7.08 12.25 16.16
C LEU A 223 -7.95 13.48 16.48
N LYS A 224 -8.90 13.35 17.41
CA LYS A 224 -9.71 14.50 17.88
C LYS A 224 -8.85 15.57 18.54
N TRP A 225 -7.90 15.18 19.40
CA TRP A 225 -6.94 16.10 20.00
C TRP A 225 -6.03 16.76 18.97
N LEU A 226 -5.50 16.00 18.01
CA LEU A 226 -4.65 16.51 16.93
C LEU A 226 -5.39 17.55 16.09
N ALA A 227 -6.63 17.25 15.68
CA ALA A 227 -7.47 18.16 14.91
C ALA A 227 -7.78 19.46 15.67
N LEU A 228 -8.05 19.35 16.97
CA LEU A 228 -8.28 20.52 17.81
C LEU A 228 -7.02 21.37 17.97
N ALA A 229 -5.89 20.74 18.31
CA ALA A 229 -4.63 21.42 18.54
C ALA A 229 -4.14 22.13 17.27
N TYR A 230 -4.31 21.50 16.11
CA TYR A 230 -3.95 22.11 14.83
C TYR A 230 -4.84 23.31 14.51
N LYS A 231 -6.14 23.24 14.80
CA LYS A 231 -7.03 24.41 14.68
C LYS A 231 -6.61 25.58 15.58
N CYS A 232 -6.06 25.30 16.76
CA CYS A 232 -5.68 26.34 17.71
C CYS A 232 -4.29 26.94 17.46
N THR A 233 -3.34 26.13 16.97
CA THR A 233 -1.93 26.52 16.86
C THR A 233 -1.45 26.74 15.43
N GLU A 234 -2.13 26.11 14.46
CA GLU A 234 -1.68 25.99 13.06
C GLU A 234 -0.24 25.46 12.91
N ASN A 235 0.30 24.86 13.97
CA ASN A 235 1.66 24.35 14.04
C ASN A 235 1.61 22.82 14.18
N PRO A 236 2.01 22.06 13.15
CA PRO A 236 1.98 20.60 13.19
C PRO A 236 2.76 20.03 14.38
N GLN A 237 3.98 20.50 14.64
CA GLN A 237 4.82 19.96 15.70
C GLN A 237 4.18 20.11 17.09
N GLN A 238 3.65 21.30 17.40
CA GLN A 238 2.94 21.53 18.66
C GLN A 238 1.65 20.71 18.75
N SER A 239 0.95 20.54 17.64
CA SER A 239 -0.29 19.77 17.58
C SER A 239 -0.06 18.29 17.83
N PHE A 240 1.04 17.74 17.30
CA PHE A 240 1.46 16.38 17.58
C PHE A 240 1.83 16.20 19.06
N ALA A 241 2.60 17.12 19.64
CA ALA A 241 2.93 17.07 21.07
C ALA A 241 1.68 17.05 21.95
N VAL A 242 0.69 17.89 21.65
CA VAL A 242 -0.60 17.89 22.35
C VAL A 242 -1.32 16.55 22.22
N ALA A 243 -1.37 15.94 21.04
CA ALA A 243 -2.16 14.74 20.81
C ALA A 243 -1.48 13.43 21.23
N PHE A 244 -0.15 13.37 21.19
CA PHE A 244 0.61 12.13 21.34
C PHE A 244 1.52 12.10 22.57
N ASP A 245 2.03 13.25 23.02
CA ASP A 245 2.96 13.32 24.15
C ASP A 245 2.27 13.72 25.46
N HIS A 246 1.22 14.55 25.38
CA HIS A 246 0.50 14.97 26.57
C HIS A 246 -0.51 13.93 27.06
N TYR A 247 -0.69 13.89 28.38
CA TYR A 247 -1.74 13.12 29.04
C TYR A 247 -2.90 14.03 29.41
N ALA A 248 -4.06 13.45 29.74
CA ALA A 248 -5.20 14.23 30.21
C ALA A 248 -4.85 14.91 31.55
N THR A 249 -4.50 16.20 31.48
CA THR A 249 -4.15 17.05 32.63
C THR A 249 -4.98 18.33 32.61
N LEU A 250 -5.21 18.87 33.80
CA LEU A 250 -5.91 20.13 34.05
C LEU A 250 -5.01 21.02 34.90
N ALA A 251 -4.38 22.01 34.29
CA ALA A 251 -3.51 22.94 34.98
C ALA A 251 -4.15 24.33 35.09
N PHE A 252 -4.02 24.96 36.25
CA PHE A 252 -4.48 26.33 36.50
C PHE A 252 -3.28 27.27 36.56
N ASP A 253 -3.13 28.15 35.57
CA ASP A 253 -2.17 29.26 35.62
C ASP A 253 -2.85 30.44 36.33
N ILE A 254 -2.54 30.59 37.62
CA ILE A 254 -3.18 31.57 38.50
C ILE A 254 -2.79 33.01 38.11
N PRO A 255 -1.51 33.34 37.86
CA PRO A 255 -1.12 34.68 37.44
C PRO A 255 -1.81 35.14 36.16
N ARG A 256 -1.93 34.25 35.15
CA ARG A 256 -2.56 34.60 33.86
C ARG A 256 -4.07 34.39 33.85
N ARG A 257 -4.63 33.72 34.87
CA ARG A 257 -6.06 33.36 34.99
C ARG A 257 -6.56 32.58 33.77
N VAL A 258 -5.78 31.59 33.37
CA VAL A 258 -6.14 30.67 32.30
C VAL A 258 -6.05 29.23 32.80
N VAL A 259 -6.78 28.36 32.13
CA VAL A 259 -6.74 26.92 32.38
C VAL A 259 -6.06 26.28 31.18
N VAL A 260 -5.09 25.40 31.43
CA VAL A 260 -4.45 24.60 30.38
C VAL A 260 -4.98 23.16 30.50
N ILE A 261 -5.75 22.74 29.51
CA ILE A 261 -6.33 21.40 29.43
C ILE A 261 -5.61 20.64 28.33
N HIS A 262 -4.90 19.56 28.69
CA HIS A 262 -4.15 18.74 27.72
C HIS A 262 -3.18 19.57 26.84
N GLY A 263 -2.61 20.66 27.39
CA GLY A 263 -1.76 21.60 26.66
C GLY A 263 -2.49 22.71 25.88
N ILE A 264 -3.83 22.68 25.81
CA ILE A 264 -4.64 23.74 25.19
C ILE A 264 -5.01 24.80 26.22
N THR A 265 -4.66 26.06 25.95
CA THR A 265 -4.99 27.19 26.83
C THR A 265 -6.42 27.66 26.60
N ILE A 266 -7.20 27.72 27.69
CA ILE A 266 -8.60 28.17 27.73
C ILE A 266 -8.69 29.34 28.68
N LYS A 267 -9.14 30.49 28.16
CA LYS A 267 -9.39 31.67 28.97
C LYS A 267 -10.82 31.67 29.49
N LEU A 268 -10.96 31.48 30.80
CA LEU A 268 -12.25 31.58 31.46
C LEU A 268 -12.54 33.01 31.93
N THR A 269 -13.81 33.35 32.09
CA THR A 269 -14.17 34.60 32.77
C THR A 269 -13.77 34.57 34.26
N PRO A 270 -13.43 35.71 34.90
CA PRO A 270 -12.80 35.71 36.22
C PRO A 270 -13.58 34.95 37.30
N THR A 271 -14.91 35.14 37.36
CA THR A 271 -15.72 34.47 38.38
C THR A 271 -15.77 32.95 38.16
N PRO A 272 -16.18 32.42 36.99
CA PRO A 272 -16.06 30.99 36.66
C PRO A 272 -14.68 30.39 36.91
N TYR A 273 -13.61 31.10 36.56
CA TYR A 273 -12.23 30.65 36.80
C TYR A 273 -12.00 30.32 38.28
N PHE A 274 -12.31 31.25 39.20
CA PHE A 274 -12.09 31.02 40.64
C PHE A 274 -13.00 29.96 41.23
N TYR A 275 -14.23 29.83 40.73
CA TYR A 275 -15.09 28.70 41.11
C TYR A 275 -14.47 27.37 40.68
N TYR A 276 -13.91 27.30 39.47
CA TYR A 276 -13.29 26.08 38.96
C TYR A 276 -12.02 25.73 39.72
N LEU A 277 -11.15 26.71 39.97
CA LEU A 277 -9.95 26.57 40.80
C LEU A 277 -10.31 26.11 42.22
N TRP A 278 -11.37 26.65 42.81
CA TRP A 278 -11.82 26.23 44.13
C TRP A 278 -12.24 24.74 44.16
N TYR A 279 -12.98 24.27 43.15
CA TYR A 279 -13.29 22.85 43.02
C TYR A 279 -12.04 21.98 42.79
N ALA A 280 -11.05 22.48 42.03
CA ALA A 280 -9.77 21.81 41.83
C ALA A 280 -8.99 21.65 43.14
N LEU A 281 -8.89 22.71 43.94
CA LEU A 281 -8.27 22.67 45.26
C LEU A 281 -9.02 21.73 46.22
N LYS A 282 -10.36 21.69 46.17
CA LYS A 282 -11.14 20.69 46.94
C LYS A 282 -10.83 19.27 46.50
N ARG A 283 -10.68 19.05 45.19
CA ARG A 283 -10.33 17.74 44.61
C ARG A 283 -8.93 17.28 45.02
N GLN A 284 -7.99 18.20 45.19
CA GLN A 284 -6.63 17.91 45.64
C GLN A 284 -6.52 17.72 47.16
N ASN A 285 -7.22 18.56 47.94
CA ASN A 285 -7.07 18.61 49.41
C ASN A 285 -7.98 17.65 50.18
N THR A 286 -8.92 16.97 49.52
CA THR A 286 -9.81 16.01 50.16
C THR A 286 -9.74 14.67 49.45
N GLU A 287 -9.92 13.58 50.18
CA GLU A 287 -9.85 12.21 49.63
C GLU A 287 -10.82 12.00 48.47
N THR A 288 -12.01 12.61 48.55
CA THR A 288 -13.08 12.38 47.56
C THR A 288 -13.34 13.56 46.64
N GLY A 289 -13.02 14.79 47.03
CA GLY A 289 -13.25 16.00 46.24
C GLY A 289 -14.71 16.44 46.11
N TRP A 290 -15.66 15.77 46.77
CA TRP A 290 -17.08 16.09 46.66
C TRP A 290 -17.44 17.34 47.46
N VAL A 291 -18.17 18.24 46.81
CA VAL A 291 -18.74 19.43 47.42
C VAL A 291 -20.26 19.33 47.36
N LEU A 292 -20.88 19.27 48.54
CA LEU A 292 -22.31 19.23 48.70
C LEU A 292 -22.91 20.60 48.40
N ASN A 293 -23.90 20.65 47.51
CA ASN A 293 -24.60 21.90 47.26
C ASN A 293 -25.31 22.38 48.55
N PRO A 294 -25.36 23.70 48.79
CA PRO A 294 -26.20 24.27 49.83
C PRO A 294 -27.68 24.00 49.53
N LEU A 295 -28.54 24.17 50.54
CA LEU A 295 -29.98 24.08 50.35
C LEU A 295 -30.44 25.20 49.40
N THR A 296 -31.46 24.92 48.59
CA THR A 296 -32.05 25.93 47.68
C THR A 296 -32.58 27.15 48.44
N THR A 297 -33.00 26.97 49.69
CA THR A 297 -33.57 28.01 50.55
C THR A 297 -32.56 28.68 51.48
N LYS A 298 -31.34 28.16 51.61
CA LYS A 298 -30.36 28.65 52.60
C LYS A 298 -28.95 28.70 52.01
N ALA A 299 -28.36 29.90 52.00
CA ALA A 299 -26.99 30.11 51.58
C ALA A 299 -25.98 29.52 52.57
N ASP A 300 -24.82 29.12 52.07
CA ASP A 300 -23.69 28.65 52.86
C ASP A 300 -22.63 29.75 52.94
N HIS A 301 -22.49 30.35 54.12
CA HIS A 301 -21.49 31.39 54.35
C HIS A 301 -20.09 30.82 54.56
N LEU A 302 -19.95 29.59 55.05
CA LEU A 302 -18.65 28.98 55.30
C LEU A 302 -17.94 28.64 53.98
N LEU A 303 -18.67 28.09 53.01
CA LEU A 303 -18.14 27.89 51.66
C LEU A 303 -17.93 29.22 50.92
N ALA A 304 -18.76 30.24 51.19
CA ALA A 304 -18.58 31.57 50.63
C ALA A 304 -17.25 32.20 51.07
N GLU A 305 -16.93 32.15 52.36
CA GLU A 305 -15.68 32.71 52.90
C GLU A 305 -14.43 32.06 52.29
N GLN A 306 -14.46 30.74 52.05
CA GLN A 306 -13.35 30.05 51.37
C GLN A 306 -13.13 30.59 49.95
N LEU A 307 -14.22 30.81 49.21
CA LEU A 307 -14.14 31.32 47.84
C LEU A 307 -13.78 32.81 47.81
N ILE A 308 -14.26 33.60 48.77
CA ILE A 308 -13.87 35.00 48.96
C ILE A 308 -12.36 35.09 49.20
N ALA A 309 -11.82 34.30 50.13
CA ALA A 309 -10.39 34.29 50.43
C ALA A 309 -9.56 33.97 49.19
N LEU A 310 -9.96 32.95 48.41
CA LEU A 310 -9.29 32.60 47.16
C LEU A 310 -9.34 33.73 46.13
N MET A 311 -10.50 34.36 45.97
CA MET A 311 -10.67 35.49 45.05
C MET A 311 -9.87 36.70 45.48
N GLU A 312 -9.85 37.06 46.77
CA GLU A 312 -9.10 38.22 47.25
C GLU A 312 -7.59 38.01 47.12
N GLN A 313 -7.10 36.81 47.43
CA GLN A 313 -5.69 36.47 47.31
C GLN A 313 -5.16 36.60 45.87
N HIS A 314 -6.00 36.34 44.86
CA HIS A 314 -5.57 36.22 43.48
C HIS A 314 -6.25 37.22 42.52
N GLY A 315 -6.85 38.30 43.04
CA GLY A 315 -7.39 39.39 42.21
C GLY A 315 -8.70 39.05 41.49
N GLY A 316 -9.65 38.48 42.23
CA GLY A 316 -11.02 38.22 41.83
C GLY A 316 -11.87 39.47 41.68
N HIS A 317 -13.07 39.30 41.11
CA HIS A 317 -13.93 40.42 40.79
C HIS A 317 -14.61 40.99 42.05
N ALA A 318 -14.35 42.26 42.40
CA ALA A 318 -14.85 42.90 43.62
C ALA A 318 -16.37 42.79 43.82
N LYS A 319 -17.16 42.94 42.75
CA LYS A 319 -18.62 42.74 42.81
C LYS A 319 -19.03 41.33 43.24
N ALA A 320 -18.33 40.29 42.78
CA ALA A 320 -18.63 38.91 43.12
C ALA A 320 -18.26 38.62 44.59
N ILE A 321 -17.13 39.15 45.05
CA ILE A 321 -16.70 39.08 46.46
C ILE A 321 -17.75 39.73 47.38
N ASN A 322 -18.17 40.96 47.08
CA ASN A 322 -19.16 41.69 47.90
C ASN A 322 -20.56 41.05 47.88
N ASP A 323 -20.90 40.36 46.80
CA ASP A 323 -22.14 39.62 46.68
C ASP A 323 -22.08 38.30 47.47
N LEU A 324 -20.94 37.59 47.45
CA LEU A 324 -20.72 36.41 48.30
C LEU A 324 -20.74 36.76 49.80
N ARG A 325 -20.13 37.89 50.20
CA ARG A 325 -20.14 38.35 51.60
C ARG A 325 -21.54 38.62 52.12
N ARG A 326 -22.34 39.34 51.33
CA ARG A 326 -23.69 39.74 51.73
C ARG A 326 -24.69 38.60 51.70
N ASN A 327 -24.64 37.77 50.67
CA ASN A 327 -25.70 36.79 50.37
C ASN A 327 -25.29 35.33 50.63
N GLY A 328 -24.02 35.06 50.93
CA GLY A 328 -23.47 33.71 51.01
C GLY A 328 -23.42 32.99 49.65
N LEU A 329 -23.00 31.73 49.69
CA LEU A 329 -22.93 30.87 48.51
C LEU A 329 -24.27 30.15 48.33
N MET A 330 -24.96 30.42 47.22
CA MET A 330 -26.25 29.81 46.90
C MET A 330 -26.11 28.69 45.87
N ALA A 331 -26.98 27.68 45.94
CA ALA A 331 -26.98 26.54 45.02
C ALA A 331 -27.12 26.99 43.56
N LYS A 332 -27.98 27.99 43.32
CA LYS A 332 -28.19 28.59 41.99
C LYS A 332 -26.93 29.23 41.43
N LYS A 333 -26.13 29.92 42.26
CA LYS A 333 -24.87 30.56 41.81
C LYS A 333 -23.83 29.52 41.44
N LEU A 334 -23.72 28.46 42.24
CA LEU A 334 -22.83 27.35 41.90
C LEU A 334 -23.23 26.70 40.58
N ASP A 335 -24.53 26.53 40.34
CA ASP A 335 -25.03 25.96 39.09
C ASP A 335 -24.74 26.84 37.87
N GLN A 336 -25.01 28.14 37.98
CA GLN A 336 -24.69 29.12 36.95
C GLN A 336 -23.19 29.12 36.60
N ASN A 337 -22.30 29.07 37.59
CA ASN A 337 -20.86 29.04 37.34
C ASN A 337 -20.42 27.70 36.73
N ARG A 338 -20.94 26.55 37.19
CA ARG A 338 -20.64 25.24 36.56
C ARG A 338 -21.10 25.19 35.12
N ASN A 339 -22.30 25.68 34.81
CA ASN A 339 -22.80 25.76 33.44
C ASN A 339 -21.94 26.69 32.59
N LYS A 340 -21.49 27.82 33.15
CA LYS A 340 -20.60 28.73 32.43
C LYS A 340 -19.22 28.13 32.15
N ILE A 341 -18.65 27.41 33.11
CA ILE A 341 -17.40 26.64 32.93
C ILE A 341 -17.60 25.58 31.84
N LYS A 342 -18.71 24.84 31.88
CA LYS A 342 -19.05 23.85 30.85
C LYS A 342 -19.15 24.48 29.47
N GLU A 343 -19.88 25.58 29.32
CA GLU A 343 -20.01 26.31 28.06
C GLU A 343 -18.64 26.75 27.52
N GLU A 344 -17.83 27.41 28.35
CA GLU A 344 -16.54 27.96 27.93
C GLU A 344 -15.53 26.85 27.56
N ILE A 345 -15.47 25.75 28.34
CA ILE A 345 -14.59 24.61 28.03
C ILE A 345 -15.08 23.87 26.77
N THR A 346 -16.38 23.56 26.67
CA THR A 346 -16.96 22.87 25.52
C THR A 346 -16.86 23.70 24.24
N ALA A 347 -16.95 25.03 24.32
CA ALA A 347 -16.78 25.90 23.16
C ALA A 347 -15.39 25.75 22.51
N VAL A 348 -14.36 25.47 23.31
CA VAL A 348 -12.99 25.25 22.80
C VAL A 348 -12.78 23.78 22.45
N LEU A 349 -13.05 22.87 23.38
CA LEU A 349 -12.66 21.45 23.24
C LEU A 349 -13.68 20.59 22.46
N GLY A 350 -14.94 21.02 22.41
CA GLY A 350 -16.07 20.17 22.04
C GLY A 350 -16.51 19.24 23.17
N GLU A 351 -17.74 18.72 23.08
CA GLU A 351 -18.37 17.93 24.16
C GLU A 351 -17.58 16.68 24.53
N ASP A 352 -17.13 15.93 23.53
CA ASP A 352 -16.44 14.65 23.71
C ASP A 352 -15.14 14.81 24.52
N LEU A 353 -14.30 15.77 24.13
CA LEU A 353 -12.99 16.00 24.76
C LEU A 353 -13.12 16.71 26.10
N ALA A 354 -14.14 17.56 26.26
CA ALA A 354 -14.37 18.31 27.50
C ALA A 354 -14.81 17.40 28.67
N SER A 355 -15.58 16.35 28.40
CA SER A 355 -16.26 15.52 29.41
C SER A 355 -15.42 15.15 30.64
N ALA A 356 -14.17 14.72 30.45
CA ALA A 356 -13.28 14.31 31.52
C ALA A 356 -12.81 15.45 32.44
N PHE A 357 -12.90 16.69 31.99
CA PHE A 357 -12.48 17.89 32.72
C PHE A 357 -13.67 18.62 33.36
N LEU A 358 -14.88 18.23 33.02
CA LEU A 358 -16.10 18.83 33.56
C LEU A 358 -16.49 18.22 34.92
N PHE A 359 -17.61 18.71 35.45
CA PHE A 359 -18.15 18.25 36.71
C PHE A 359 -18.92 16.94 36.55
N GLU A 360 -18.74 16.03 37.49
CA GLU A 360 -19.64 14.91 37.73
C GLU A 360 -20.48 15.18 38.98
N SER A 361 -21.65 14.57 39.04
CA SER A 361 -22.60 14.75 40.13
C SER A 361 -23.05 13.40 40.71
N ARG A 362 -23.39 13.41 41.99
CA ARG A 362 -24.06 12.29 42.65
C ARG A 362 -25.11 12.81 43.62
N ARG A 363 -26.13 12.02 43.88
CA ARG A 363 -27.16 12.37 44.87
C ARG A 363 -26.72 11.87 46.24
N ASP A 364 -26.70 12.77 47.22
CA ASP A 364 -26.47 12.42 48.62
C ASP A 364 -27.72 11.76 49.19
N GLY A 365 -27.57 10.55 49.71
CA GLY A 365 -28.68 9.75 50.26
C GLY A 365 -29.26 10.33 51.54
N ALA A 366 -28.46 11.06 52.32
CA ALA A 366 -28.90 11.61 53.60
C ALA A 366 -29.71 12.90 53.43
N SER A 367 -29.24 13.83 52.58
CA SER A 367 -29.87 15.14 52.42
C SER A 367 -30.69 15.31 51.14
N LEU A 368 -30.71 14.30 50.26
CA LEU A 368 -31.32 14.31 48.92
C LEU A 368 -30.79 15.41 47.98
N ARG A 369 -29.74 16.12 48.38
CA ARG A 369 -29.04 17.14 47.60
C ARG A 369 -28.01 16.50 46.66
N TYR A 370 -27.47 17.29 45.76
CA TYR A 370 -26.41 16.85 44.85
C TYR A 370 -25.03 17.29 45.35
N ASP A 371 -24.10 16.35 45.32
CA ASP A 371 -22.66 16.60 45.40
C ASP A 371 -22.09 16.81 43.99
N TYR A 372 -21.08 17.66 43.88
CA TYR A 372 -20.34 17.88 42.65
C TYR A 372 -18.83 17.81 42.88
N ARG A 373 -18.10 17.33 41.88
CA ARG A 373 -16.64 17.43 41.81
C ARG A 373 -16.17 17.45 40.36
N ILE A 374 -14.91 17.82 40.15
CA ILE A 374 -14.26 17.65 38.84
C ILE A 374 -14.06 16.15 38.61
N ALA A 375 -14.49 15.65 37.44
CA ALA A 375 -14.43 14.24 37.09
C ALA A 375 -12.98 13.73 37.05
N LEU A 376 -12.06 14.56 36.53
CA LEU A 376 -10.63 14.25 36.49
C LEU A 376 -10.09 13.86 37.89
N SER A 377 -9.19 12.88 37.90
CA SER A 377 -8.47 12.46 39.11
C SER A 377 -7.61 13.60 39.65
N SER A 378 -7.53 13.74 40.97
CA SER A 378 -6.72 14.75 41.64
C SER A 378 -5.25 14.75 41.22
N LYS A 379 -4.68 13.57 40.91
CA LYS A 379 -3.30 13.40 40.45
C LYS A 379 -3.00 14.05 39.10
N LYS A 380 -4.03 14.42 38.35
CA LYS A 380 -3.94 15.03 37.02
C LYS A 380 -4.33 16.52 37.04
N ILE A 381 -4.54 17.07 38.23
CA ILE A 381 -4.88 18.47 38.44
C ILE A 381 -3.65 19.16 39.01
N GLU A 382 -3.25 20.26 38.38
CA GLU A 382 -2.06 21.03 38.71
C GLU A 382 -2.42 22.50 38.90
N THR A 383 -1.67 23.18 39.77
CA THR A 383 -1.76 24.62 39.99
C THR A 383 -0.36 25.18 39.76
N LEU A 384 -0.23 26.07 38.78
CA LEU A 384 1.03 26.60 38.24
C LEU A 384 1.32 28.01 38.74
#